data_AF-A0AAD3Y7U0-F1
#
_entry.id   AF-A0AAD3Y7U0-F1
#
_cell.length_a   1.000
_cell.length_b   1.000
_cell.length_c   1.000
_cell.angle_alpha   90.00
_cell.angle_beta   90.00
_cell.angle_gamma   90.00
#
_symmetry.space_group_name_H-M   'P 1'
#
loop_
_entity.id
_entity.type
_entity.pdbx_description
1 polymer ?
#
loop_
_entity_poly.entity_id
_entity_poly.type
_entity_poly.pdbx_seq_one_letter_code
_entity_poly.pdbx_strand_id
1 'polypeptide(L)'
;MSGSKRIANLTAFLGVSTTEHTCSLYRAHRRPRSPQPSKIDEMAPTRSNLRIGLNKGYPTTPIPKVVKPSHKKGIKTEKKVFVKSIIREVAGFSPYEKRVMELLRNSKDKKAKKLTKKRLGTLLRSKRKVDELSTVIQEQRRAAGH
;
A
#
# COMPACT_ATOMS: atom_id res chain seq x y z
N MET A 1 -34.93 -39.21 -35.62
CA MET A 1 -34.87 -38.60 -36.98
C MET A 1 -33.93 -37.40 -36.89
N SER A 2 -32.65 -37.63 -37.22
CA SER A 2 -32.02 -37.18 -38.48
C SER A 2 -31.69 -35.69 -38.45
N GLY A 3 -30.46 -35.23 -38.61
CA GLY A 3 -29.24 -35.92 -39.01
C GLY A 3 -28.17 -34.87 -39.28
N SER A 4 -26.93 -35.23 -38.98
CA SER A 4 -25.74 -34.49 -39.34
C SER A 4 -25.42 -34.74 -40.83
N LYS A 5 -25.20 -33.68 -41.63
CA LYS A 5 -24.53 -33.71 -42.94
C LYS A 5 -23.75 -32.39 -43.09
N ARG A 6 -22.42 -32.36 -42.93
CA ARG A 6 -21.34 -32.76 -43.87
C ARG A 6 -21.23 -31.91 -45.14
N ILE A 7 -20.07 -31.23 -45.24
CA ILE A 7 -19.15 -31.13 -46.38
C ILE A 7 -19.40 -30.03 -47.44
N ALA A 8 -18.43 -29.10 -47.53
CA ALA A 8 -17.65 -28.88 -48.76
C ALA A 8 -16.31 -28.19 -48.40
N ASN A 9 -15.22 -28.96 -48.55
CA ASN A 9 -13.84 -28.49 -48.64
C ASN A 9 -13.54 -28.10 -50.09
N LEU A 10 -12.65 -27.12 -50.31
CA LEU A 10 -11.71 -27.04 -51.44
C LEU A 10 -10.75 -25.86 -51.14
N THR A 11 -9.61 -26.02 -50.45
CA THR A 11 -8.24 -26.39 -50.90
C THR A 11 -7.68 -25.72 -52.15
N ALA A 12 -6.40 -25.32 -51.99
CA ALA A 12 -5.36 -24.99 -52.98
C ALA A 12 -5.08 -23.47 -53.12
N PHE A 13 -3.85 -22.95 -53.18
CA PHE A 13 -2.53 -23.58 -53.31
C PHE A 13 -1.42 -22.51 -53.13
N LEU A 14 -0.32 -22.90 -52.46
CA LEU A 14 1.11 -22.55 -52.66
C LEU A 14 1.70 -21.13 -52.54
N GLY A 15 2.86 -21.10 -51.85
CA GLY A 15 4.00 -20.18 -52.09
C GLY A 15 4.43 -19.38 -50.85
N VAL A 16 5.30 -19.88 -49.95
CA VAL A 16 6.79 -19.68 -49.89
C VAL A 16 7.13 -18.19 -49.68
N SER A 17 7.79 -17.69 -48.62
CA SER A 17 9.10 -18.03 -48.04
C SER A 17 9.40 -17.13 -46.83
N THR A 18 10.03 -17.72 -45.80
CA THR A 18 11.07 -17.23 -44.86
C THR A 18 11.22 -15.75 -44.45
N THR A 19 11.74 -15.59 -43.22
CA THR A 19 12.16 -14.36 -42.49
C THR A 19 10.99 -13.74 -41.69
N GLU A 20 11.00 -13.54 -40.37
CA GLU A 20 12.08 -13.38 -39.38
C GLU A 20 11.59 -13.83 -37.99
N HIS A 21 12.50 -14.46 -37.25
CA HIS A 21 12.46 -14.50 -35.80
C HIS A 21 12.89 -13.13 -35.26
N THR A 22 11.96 -12.34 -34.75
CA THR A 22 12.26 -11.34 -33.72
C THR A 22 11.18 -11.38 -32.65
N CYS A 23 11.64 -11.68 -31.44
CA CYS A 23 11.15 -11.19 -30.15
C CYS A 23 9.65 -10.88 -30.05
N SER A 24 8.90 -11.68 -29.30
CA SER A 24 8.76 -11.44 -27.86
C SER A 24 8.54 -9.95 -27.53
N LEU A 25 7.30 -9.67 -27.12
CA LEU A 25 6.86 -8.71 -26.11
C LEU A 25 5.59 -8.01 -26.60
N TYR A 26 4.44 -8.60 -26.27
CA TYR A 26 3.64 -8.10 -25.16
C TYR A 26 3.04 -6.70 -25.42
N ARG A 27 1.87 -6.73 -26.07
CA ARG A 27 0.63 -6.08 -25.61
C ARG A 27 0.80 -5.14 -24.39
N ALA A 28 1.20 -3.89 -24.62
CA ALA A 28 1.24 -2.87 -23.56
C ALA A 28 0.93 -1.46 -24.08
N HIS A 29 -0.27 -1.26 -24.63
CA HIS A 29 -0.84 0.09 -24.84
C HIS A 29 -2.17 0.26 -24.10
N ARG A 30 -2.17 -0.03 -22.81
CA ARG A 30 -2.98 0.74 -21.85
C ARG A 30 -2.00 1.54 -21.01
N ARG A 31 -1.82 2.81 -21.38
CA ARG A 31 -1.09 3.78 -20.56
C ARG A 31 -1.65 3.70 -19.13
N PRO A 32 -0.83 3.52 -18.09
CA PRO A 32 -1.33 3.72 -16.73
C PRO A 32 -1.85 5.16 -16.66
N ARG A 33 -3.15 5.31 -16.38
CA ARG A 33 -3.73 6.61 -16.02
C ARG A 33 -2.84 7.18 -14.93
N SER A 34 -2.20 8.31 -15.22
CA SER A 34 -1.53 9.12 -14.21
C SER A 34 -2.46 9.23 -12.99
N PRO A 35 -1.96 9.05 -11.76
CA PRO A 35 -2.72 9.43 -10.58
C PRO A 35 -3.02 10.91 -10.74
N GLN A 36 -4.28 11.23 -11.06
CA GLN A 36 -4.71 12.61 -11.14
C GLN A 36 -4.52 13.20 -9.74
N PRO A 37 -3.85 14.36 -9.60
CA PRO A 37 -3.76 15.02 -8.31
C PRO A 37 -5.18 15.22 -7.79
N SER A 38 -5.44 14.73 -6.58
CA SER A 38 -6.71 14.93 -5.90
C SER A 38 -7.00 16.43 -5.87
N LYS A 39 -8.18 16.81 -6.38
CA LYS A 39 -8.74 18.16 -6.54
C LYS A 39 -8.90 18.94 -5.22
N ILE A 40 -7.83 19.08 -4.44
CA ILE A 40 -7.78 19.79 -3.16
C ILE A 40 -6.73 20.92 -3.21
N ASP A 41 -5.85 20.93 -4.22
CA ASP A 41 -4.83 21.98 -4.39
C ASP A 41 -5.32 23.22 -5.18
N GLU A 42 -6.56 23.20 -5.70
CA GLU A 42 -7.21 24.34 -6.37
C GLU A 42 -8.20 25.06 -5.44
N MET A 43 -7.73 25.55 -4.29
CA MET A 43 -8.18 26.85 -3.76
C MET A 43 -7.26 27.17 -2.57
N ALA A 44 -6.17 27.88 -2.82
CA ALA A 44 -5.54 28.61 -1.73
C ALA A 44 -6.64 29.44 -1.03
N PRO A 45 -6.71 29.51 0.30
CA PRO A 45 -7.72 30.33 0.96
C PRO A 45 -7.59 31.75 0.42
N THR A 46 -8.62 32.21 -0.29
CA THR A 46 -8.67 33.55 -0.87
C THR A 46 -8.63 34.53 0.27
N ARG A 47 -7.42 35.05 0.58
CA ARG A 47 -7.25 35.96 1.70
C ARG A 47 -7.93 37.28 1.34
N SER A 48 -8.90 37.68 2.15
CA SER A 48 -9.81 38.80 1.87
C SER A 48 -9.24 40.16 2.27
N ASN A 49 -7.91 40.27 2.50
CA ASN A 49 -7.23 41.48 2.98
C ASN A 49 -7.88 42.08 4.25
N LEU A 50 -8.50 41.23 5.06
CA LEU A 50 -9.07 41.62 6.34
C LEU A 50 -8.02 41.49 7.45
N ARG A 51 -8.10 42.33 8.48
CA ARG A 51 -7.22 42.28 9.66
C ARG A 51 -7.56 41.11 10.59
N ILE A 52 -8.83 40.71 10.64
CA ILE A 52 -9.38 39.65 11.50
C ILE A 52 -10.30 38.72 10.68
N GLY A 53 -10.51 37.49 11.15
CA GLY A 53 -11.27 36.46 10.43
C GLY A 53 -10.42 35.30 9.91
N LEU A 54 -11.07 34.24 9.42
CA LEU A 54 -10.41 33.00 8.96
C LEU A 54 -9.54 33.23 7.71
N ASN A 55 -10.00 34.07 6.78
CA ASN A 55 -9.31 34.40 5.54
C ASN A 55 -8.55 35.74 5.62
N LYS A 56 -8.04 36.09 6.80
CA LYS A 56 -7.30 37.34 7.01
C LYS A 56 -5.95 37.36 6.28
N GLY A 57 -5.43 38.58 6.09
CA GLY A 57 -4.12 38.83 5.49
C GLY A 57 -4.16 39.14 4.00
N TYR A 58 -2.99 39.48 3.46
CA TYR A 58 -2.85 39.92 2.08
C TYR A 58 -3.04 38.75 1.09
N PRO A 59 -3.87 38.90 0.03
CA PRO A 59 -4.02 37.88 -1.00
C PRO A 59 -2.67 37.65 -1.69
N THR A 60 -2.09 36.47 -1.51
CA THR A 60 -0.82 36.07 -2.12
C THR A 60 -1.02 34.78 -2.88
N THR A 61 -0.40 34.65 -4.05
CA THR A 61 -0.32 33.39 -4.79
C THR A 61 0.67 32.44 -4.07
N PRO A 62 0.22 31.32 -3.50
CA PRO A 62 1.14 30.41 -2.83
C PRO A 62 1.96 29.63 -3.86
N ILE A 63 3.29 29.70 -3.73
CA ILE A 63 4.21 28.89 -4.54
C ILE A 63 4.29 27.49 -3.92
N PRO A 64 4.10 26.40 -4.70
CA PRO A 64 4.27 25.04 -4.19
C PRO A 64 5.72 24.81 -3.75
N LYS A 65 5.92 24.52 -2.47
CA LYS A 65 7.26 24.31 -1.89
C LYS A 65 7.72 22.88 -2.10
N VAL A 66 8.91 22.70 -2.66
CA VAL A 66 9.57 21.39 -2.73
C VAL A 66 9.88 20.89 -1.31
N VAL A 67 9.61 19.60 -1.05
CA VAL A 67 9.85 18.99 0.27
C VAL A 67 11.34 18.90 0.56
N LYS A 68 11.77 19.54 1.64
CA LYS A 68 13.16 19.51 2.10
C LYS A 68 13.61 18.09 2.47
N PRO A 69 14.86 17.69 2.19
CA PRO A 69 15.38 16.37 2.59
C PRO A 69 15.25 16.08 4.09
N SER A 70 15.34 17.08 4.96
CA SER A 70 15.15 16.94 6.41
C SER A 70 13.76 16.39 6.79
N HIS A 71 12.72 16.69 6.01
CA HIS A 71 11.36 16.20 6.24
C HIS A 71 11.20 14.71 5.85
N LYS A 72 12.16 14.15 5.10
CA LYS A 72 12.16 12.73 4.70
C LYS A 72 12.69 11.79 5.80
N LYS A 73 13.13 12.33 6.94
CA LYS A 73 13.63 11.52 8.07
C LYS A 73 12.51 10.67 8.66
N GLY A 74 12.72 9.34 8.71
CA GLY A 74 11.77 8.37 9.26
C GLY A 74 10.94 7.61 8.23
N ILE A 75 11.08 7.94 6.93
CA ILE A 75 10.45 7.17 5.85
C ILE A 75 11.04 5.75 5.81
N LYS A 76 10.15 4.76 5.63
CA LYS A 76 10.53 3.36 5.45
C LYS A 76 10.89 3.14 3.98
N THR A 77 12.15 2.82 3.71
CA THR A 77 12.61 2.38 2.38
C THR A 77 12.52 0.86 2.27
N GLU A 78 12.44 0.32 1.06
CA GLU A 78 12.34 -1.13 0.80
C GLU A 78 13.44 -1.92 1.53
N LYS A 79 14.69 -1.46 1.42
CA LYS A 79 15.84 -2.03 2.15
C LYS A 79 15.62 -2.09 3.66
N LYS A 80 15.08 -1.01 4.27
CA LYS A 80 14.81 -0.97 5.71
C LYS A 80 13.65 -1.86 6.13
N VAL A 81 12.67 -2.08 5.25
CA VAL A 81 11.57 -3.02 5.51
C VAL A 81 12.09 -4.45 5.48
N PHE A 82 12.87 -4.81 4.45
CA PHE A 82 13.50 -6.12 4.31
C PHE A 82 14.43 -6.48 5.47
N VAL A 83 15.32 -5.58 5.87
CA VAL A 83 16.20 -5.82 7.03
C VAL A 83 15.39 -6.01 8.32
N LYS A 84 14.27 -5.29 8.47
CA LYS A 84 13.41 -5.43 9.66
C LYS A 84 12.61 -6.73 9.69
N SER A 85 12.23 -7.32 8.54
CA SER A 85 11.57 -8.62 8.53
C SER A 85 12.54 -9.72 8.98
N ILE A 86 13.76 -9.73 8.43
CA ILE A 86 14.81 -10.70 8.82
C ILE A 86 15.11 -10.64 10.32
N ILE A 87 15.29 -9.44 10.88
CA ILE A 87 15.58 -9.30 12.32
C ILE A 87 14.43 -9.84 13.18
N ARG A 88 13.17 -9.65 12.76
CA ARG A 88 12.02 -10.17 13.51
C ARG A 88 11.91 -11.68 13.45
N GLU A 89 12.32 -12.30 12.34
CA GLU A 89 12.39 -13.76 12.20
C GLU A 89 13.47 -14.35 13.12
N VAL A 90 14.66 -13.74 13.15
CA VAL A 90 15.80 -14.25 13.94
C VAL A 90 15.64 -13.99 15.44
N ALA A 91 15.31 -12.76 15.84
CA ALA A 91 15.24 -12.38 17.25
C ALA A 91 13.92 -12.79 17.93
N GLY A 92 12.87 -13.04 17.14
CA GLY A 92 11.53 -13.35 17.62
C GLY A 92 10.87 -12.20 18.40
N PHE A 93 9.82 -12.54 19.16
CA PHE A 93 9.03 -11.58 19.93
C PHE A 93 9.47 -11.50 21.39
N SER A 94 9.40 -10.28 21.94
CA SER A 94 9.65 -10.06 23.35
C SER A 94 8.53 -10.63 24.25
N PRO A 95 8.78 -10.90 25.55
CA PRO A 95 7.79 -11.52 26.45
C PRO A 95 6.49 -10.72 26.58
N TYR A 96 6.55 -9.38 26.53
CA TYR A 96 5.35 -8.55 26.62
C TYR A 96 4.55 -8.57 25.31
N GLU A 97 5.21 -8.69 24.15
CA GLU A 97 4.53 -8.82 22.85
C GLU A 97 3.82 -10.17 22.73
N LYS A 98 4.43 -11.25 23.23
CA LYS A 98 3.79 -12.58 23.35
C LYS A 98 2.48 -12.51 24.15
N ARG A 99 2.53 -11.92 25.35
CA ARG A 99 1.33 -11.73 26.19
C ARG A 99 0.26 -10.86 25.51
N VAL A 100 0.65 -9.87 24.73
CA VAL A 100 -0.31 -9.05 23.97
C VAL A 100 -0.95 -9.86 22.85
N MET A 101 -0.19 -10.68 22.12
CA MET A 101 -0.73 -11.56 21.10
C MET A 101 -1.75 -12.57 21.68
N GLU A 102 -1.48 -13.14 22.86
CA GLU A 102 -2.44 -14.01 23.57
C GLU A 102 -3.75 -13.27 23.91
N LEU A 103 -3.67 -12.02 24.35
CA LEU A 103 -4.86 -11.22 24.65
C LEU A 103 -5.66 -10.87 23.40
N LEU A 104 -4.97 -10.60 22.27
CA LEU A 104 -5.61 -10.32 20.98
C LEU A 104 -6.27 -11.56 20.37
N ARG A 105 -5.68 -12.76 20.55
CA ARG A 105 -6.31 -14.03 20.15
C ARG A 105 -7.63 -14.29 20.89
N ASN A 106 -7.70 -13.87 22.15
CA ASN A 106 -8.89 -13.94 22.99
C ASN A 106 -9.84 -12.74 22.83
N SER A 107 -9.64 -11.87 21.82
CA SER A 107 -10.45 -10.67 21.55
C SER A 107 -10.54 -9.68 22.72
N LYS A 108 -9.52 -9.63 23.60
CA LYS A 108 -9.47 -8.75 24.80
C LYS A 108 -8.72 -7.44 24.51
N ASP A 109 -9.15 -6.68 23.50
CA ASP A 109 -8.44 -5.49 23.00
C ASP A 109 -8.22 -4.39 24.04
N LYS A 110 -9.21 -4.15 24.91
CA LYS A 110 -9.11 -3.15 25.99
C LYS A 110 -8.01 -3.52 26.99
N LYS A 111 -7.89 -4.82 27.32
CA LYS A 111 -6.84 -5.32 28.22
C LYS A 111 -5.47 -5.27 27.54
N ALA A 112 -5.38 -5.64 26.26
CA ALA A 112 -4.16 -5.53 25.46
C ALA A 112 -3.65 -4.07 25.43
N LYS A 113 -4.52 -3.11 25.10
CA LYS A 113 -4.16 -1.68 25.06
C LYS A 113 -3.73 -1.14 26.43
N LYS A 114 -4.35 -1.60 27.54
CA LYS A 114 -3.95 -1.21 28.91
C LYS A 114 -2.56 -1.75 29.26
N LEU A 115 -2.27 -3.00 28.90
CA LEU A 115 -0.96 -3.63 29.13
C LEU A 115 0.15 -2.94 28.32
N THR A 116 -0.08 -2.73 27.02
CA THR A 116 0.88 -2.08 26.14
C THR A 116 1.11 -0.61 26.53
N LYS A 117 0.07 0.11 26.98
CA LYS A 117 0.22 1.47 27.53
C LYS A 117 1.06 1.47 28.81
N LYS A 118 0.88 0.50 29.72
CA LYS A 118 1.71 0.36 30.92
C LYS A 118 3.19 0.13 30.60
N ARG A 119 3.51 -0.49 29.46
CA ARG A 119 4.89 -0.76 29.02
C ARG A 119 5.52 0.37 28.19
N LEU A 120 4.77 0.97 27.26
CA LEU A 120 5.29 1.98 26.32
C LEU A 120 4.99 3.43 26.74
N GLY A 121 4.13 3.62 27.74
CA GLY A 121 3.72 4.92 28.30
C GLY A 121 2.53 5.57 27.59
N THR A 122 2.69 5.96 26.33
CA THR A 122 1.68 6.77 25.61
C THR A 122 0.65 5.90 24.86
N LEU A 123 -0.57 6.43 24.73
CA LEU A 123 -1.66 5.74 24.02
C LEU A 123 -1.40 5.62 22.50
N LEU A 124 -0.73 6.60 21.90
CA LEU A 124 -0.44 6.60 20.48
C LEU A 124 0.58 5.51 20.11
N ARG A 125 1.59 5.30 20.97
CA ARG A 125 2.54 4.19 20.81
C ARG A 125 1.86 2.83 21.03
N SER A 126 0.96 2.72 22.01
CA SER A 126 0.27 1.45 22.27
C SER A 126 -0.68 1.06 21.15
N LYS A 127 -1.41 2.00 20.54
CA LYS A 127 -2.23 1.74 19.34
C LYS A 127 -1.36 1.18 18.21
N ARG A 128 -0.28 1.89 17.84
CA ARG A 128 0.66 1.45 16.80
C ARG A 128 1.19 0.04 17.03
N LYS A 129 1.57 -0.29 18.27
CA LYS A 129 2.08 -1.62 18.62
C LYS A 129 1.01 -2.71 18.61
N VAL A 130 -0.22 -2.40 19.01
CA VAL A 130 -1.33 -3.35 18.92
C VAL A 130 -1.69 -3.61 17.46
N ASP A 131 -1.70 -2.57 16.61
CA ASP A 131 -1.97 -2.71 15.19
C ASP A 131 -0.88 -3.56 14.50
N GLU A 132 0.39 -3.34 14.82
CA GLU A 132 1.51 -4.18 14.35
C GLU A 132 1.33 -5.66 14.73
N LEU A 133 0.94 -5.96 15.98
CA LEU A 133 0.75 -7.33 16.44
C LEU A 133 -0.51 -7.98 15.86
N SER A 134 -1.54 -7.19 15.56
CA SER A 134 -2.74 -7.66 14.86
C SER A 134 -2.40 -8.11 13.43
N THR A 135 -1.59 -7.34 12.71
CA THR A 135 -1.10 -7.72 11.37
C THR A 135 -0.32 -9.03 11.40
N VAL A 136 0.57 -9.21 12.38
CA VAL A 136 1.32 -10.47 12.56
C VAL A 136 0.40 -11.67 12.79
N ILE A 137 -0.66 -11.51 13.61
CA ILE A 137 -1.63 -12.60 13.84
C ILE A 137 -2.37 -12.95 12.54
N GLN A 138 -2.72 -11.95 11.73
CA GLN A 138 -3.36 -12.19 10.43
C GLN A 138 -2.43 -12.92 9.47
N GLU A 139 -1.16 -12.56 9.43
CA GLU A 139 -0.14 -13.25 8.63
C GLU A 139 0.04 -14.70 9.10
N GLN A 140 0.11 -14.94 10.41
CA GLN A 140 0.18 -16.30 10.98
C GLN A 140 -1.05 -17.15 10.62
N ARG A 141 -2.25 -16.56 10.67
CA ARG A 141 -3.48 -17.26 10.29
C ARG A 141 -3.51 -17.63 8.81
N ARG A 142 -2.98 -16.77 7.93
CA ARG A 142 -2.86 -17.06 6.49
C ARG A 142 -1.85 -18.17 6.24
N ALA A 143 -0.68 -18.10 6.88
CA ALA A 143 0.37 -19.11 6.74
C ALA A 143 -0.06 -20.50 7.25
N ALA A 144 -0.86 -20.56 8.32
CA ALA A 144 -1.37 -21.83 8.87
C ALA A 144 -2.56 -22.43 8.10
N GLY A 145 -3.17 -21.67 7.19
CA GLY A 145 -4.30 -22.11 6.36
C GLY A 145 -3.90 -22.57 4.95
N HIS A 146 -2.60 -22.60 4.66
CA HIS A 146 -1.99 -23.25 3.49
C HIS A 146 -1.40 -24.58 3.91
#